data_AF-A0A420I4P6-F1
#
_entry.id   AF-A0A420I4P6-F1
#
_cell.length_a   1.000
_cell.length_b   1.000
_cell.length_c   1.000
_cell.angle_alpha   90.00
_cell.angle_beta   90.00
_cell.angle_gamma   90.00
#
_symmetry.space_group_name_H-M   'P 1'
#
loop_
_entity.id
_entity.type
_entity.pdbx_description
1 polymer ?
#
loop_
_entity_poly.entity_id
_entity_poly.type
_entity_poly.pdbx_seq_one_letter_code
_entity_poly.pdbx_strand_id
1 'polypeptide(L)'
;MPRKQSVRSGKTTRHKKRKPRTEVSESSDNDSEPTNSSQEEDEEIEDKRKEDFEPPKLCLTKKNVSKAMTDDEISAAFAEFYLKNVTNEFADDLDQLRNADDFKEDSIPVLISALQQGTSLFSIEEQRRIVMADQEIEEKKK
;
A
#
# COMPACT_ATOMS: atom_id res chain seq x y z
N MET A 1 -35.29 -69.98 -3.12
CA MET A 1 -35.13 -69.38 -1.77
C MET A 1 -36.18 -68.30 -1.56
N PRO A 2 -36.97 -68.33 -0.47
CA PRO A 2 -38.02 -67.34 -0.18
C PRO A 2 -37.70 -66.41 1.03
N ARG A 3 -38.39 -65.24 1.03
CA ARG A 3 -38.71 -64.30 2.14
C ARG A 3 -37.53 -63.49 2.73
N LYS A 4 -37.65 -62.19 3.02
CA LYS A 4 -38.72 -61.44 3.74
C LYS A 4 -38.81 -59.99 3.16
N GLN A 5 -39.96 -59.48 2.71
CA GLN A 5 -41.09 -58.88 3.47
C GLN A 5 -40.70 -57.66 4.33
N SER A 6 -41.28 -56.48 4.02
CA SER A 6 -42.29 -55.76 4.85
C SER A 6 -41.65 -54.48 5.45
N VAL A 7 -42.24 -53.28 5.57
CA VAL A 7 -43.63 -52.80 5.65
C VAL A 7 -43.71 -51.29 5.38
N ARG A 8 -44.94 -50.87 5.04
CA ARG A 8 -45.49 -49.51 4.90
C ARG A 8 -45.25 -48.58 6.10
N SER A 9 -45.21 -47.27 5.82
CA SER A 9 -45.99 -46.29 6.60
C SER A 9 -46.14 -44.97 5.83
N GLY A 10 -47.39 -44.62 5.47
CA GLY A 10 -47.73 -43.25 5.13
C GLY A 10 -47.82 -42.41 6.41
N LYS A 11 -47.44 -41.13 6.33
CA LYS A 11 -47.72 -40.09 7.34
C LYS A 11 -47.91 -38.73 6.67
N THR A 12 -48.93 -38.04 7.15
CA THR A 12 -49.47 -36.76 6.71
C THR A 12 -48.84 -35.58 7.45
N THR A 13 -48.96 -34.37 6.87
CA THR A 13 -49.14 -33.05 7.53
C THR A 13 -48.10 -32.52 8.54
N ARG A 14 -47.46 -31.37 8.24
CA ARG A 14 -47.52 -30.14 9.08
C ARG A 14 -46.92 -28.91 8.39
N HIS A 15 -47.69 -27.82 8.32
CA HIS A 15 -47.23 -26.48 7.93
C HIS A 15 -46.27 -25.88 8.96
N LYS A 16 -45.27 -25.10 8.50
CA LYS A 16 -44.80 -23.88 9.20
C LYS A 16 -44.06 -22.95 8.25
N LYS A 17 -44.68 -21.79 7.99
CA LYS A 17 -44.07 -20.64 7.32
C LYS A 17 -42.87 -20.14 8.13
N ARG A 18 -41.70 -20.00 7.49
CA ARG A 18 -40.66 -19.04 7.85
C ARG A 18 -39.96 -18.58 6.56
N LYS A 19 -40.13 -17.31 6.19
CA LYS A 19 -39.15 -16.51 5.43
C LYS A 19 -38.50 -15.56 6.48
N PRO A 20 -37.36 -14.88 6.24
CA PRO A 20 -36.43 -14.89 5.10
C PRO A 20 -34.96 -15.08 5.55
N ARG A 21 -34.05 -15.39 4.61
CA ARG A 21 -32.64 -14.98 4.74
C ARG A 21 -32.20 -14.45 3.38
N THR A 22 -31.80 -13.19 3.38
CA THR A 22 -31.19 -12.47 2.27
C THR A 22 -29.82 -13.11 1.98
N GLU A 23 -29.67 -13.64 0.77
CA GLU A 23 -28.35 -13.91 0.17
C GLU A 23 -28.02 -12.65 -0.63
N VAL A 24 -26.91 -11.99 -0.28
CA VAL A 24 -26.32 -10.91 -1.07
C VAL A 24 -25.20 -11.55 -1.86
N SER A 25 -25.45 -11.78 -3.15
CA SER A 25 -24.39 -12.15 -4.09
C SER A 25 -23.72 -10.86 -4.56
N GLU A 26 -22.46 -10.66 -4.18
CA GLU A 26 -21.58 -9.68 -4.81
C GLU A 26 -20.79 -10.41 -5.89
N SER A 27 -21.34 -10.50 -7.10
CA SER A 27 -20.56 -10.77 -8.31
C SER A 27 -19.98 -9.44 -8.77
N SER A 28 -18.73 -9.17 -8.38
CA SER A 28 -17.99 -8.00 -8.85
C SER A 28 -17.39 -8.32 -10.22
N ASP A 29 -18.17 -8.10 -11.27
CA ASP A 29 -17.70 -8.02 -12.64
C ASP A 29 -17.27 -6.57 -12.90
N ASN A 30 -15.96 -6.32 -12.83
CA ASN A 30 -15.38 -5.01 -13.13
C ASN A 30 -15.07 -4.94 -14.63
N ASP A 31 -16.07 -4.52 -15.41
CA ASP A 31 -15.95 -4.24 -16.85
C ASP A 31 -15.70 -2.73 -17.02
N SER A 32 -14.47 -2.37 -17.40
CA SER A 32 -14.05 -0.98 -17.60
C SER A 32 -13.90 -0.68 -19.09
N GLU A 33 -14.86 0.04 -19.65
CA GLU A 33 -14.77 0.69 -20.97
C GLU A 33 -14.56 2.20 -20.79
N PRO A 34 -13.71 2.87 -21.60
CA PRO A 34 -13.45 4.30 -21.49
C PRO A 34 -14.33 5.10 -22.46
N THR A 35 -15.04 6.11 -21.97
CA THR A 35 -15.72 7.09 -22.84
C THR A 35 -15.33 8.52 -22.50
N ASN A 36 -14.51 9.07 -23.39
CA ASN A 36 -14.26 10.47 -23.65
C ASN A 36 -15.58 11.23 -23.95
N SER A 37 -15.88 12.33 -23.26
CA SER A 37 -16.51 13.52 -23.85
C SER A 37 -16.53 14.70 -22.87
N SER A 38 -15.97 15.81 -23.33
CA SER A 38 -16.05 17.16 -22.76
C SER A 38 -17.49 17.69 -22.71
N GLN A 39 -17.83 18.52 -21.71
CA GLN A 39 -18.13 19.95 -21.83
C GLN A 39 -18.77 20.53 -20.57
N GLU A 40 -18.41 21.80 -20.35
CA GLU A 40 -18.71 22.79 -19.33
C GLU A 40 -20.20 23.10 -19.19
N GLU A 41 -20.70 23.36 -17.96
CA GLU A 41 -21.68 24.42 -17.63
C GLU A 41 -21.50 24.90 -16.17
N ASP A 42 -21.41 26.22 -16.02
CA ASP A 42 -21.44 27.02 -14.78
C ASP A 42 -22.77 26.84 -14.01
N GLU A 43 -22.73 26.82 -12.66
CA GLU A 43 -23.63 27.64 -11.81
C GLU A 43 -23.04 27.80 -10.39
N GLU A 44 -22.94 29.07 -9.96
CA GLU A 44 -22.60 29.51 -8.60
C GLU A 44 -23.68 29.14 -7.58
N ILE A 45 -23.30 28.50 -6.47
CA ILE A 45 -23.98 28.70 -5.18
C ILE A 45 -22.91 28.82 -4.08
N GLU A 46 -22.77 30.04 -3.56
CA GLU A 46 -22.10 30.33 -2.29
C GLU A 46 -22.86 29.67 -1.12
N ASP A 47 -22.19 28.86 -0.31
CA ASP A 47 -22.54 28.80 1.12
C ASP A 47 -21.31 28.58 2.01
N LYS A 48 -21.28 29.39 3.06
CA LYS A 48 -20.15 29.64 3.95
C LYS A 48 -20.13 28.59 5.06
N ARG A 49 -19.10 27.75 5.12
CA ARG A 49 -18.63 27.17 6.40
C ARG A 49 -17.11 27.22 6.47
N LYS A 50 -16.66 28.16 7.32
CA LYS A 50 -15.30 28.23 7.84
C LYS A 50 -15.15 27.08 8.83
N GLU A 51 -14.38 26.07 8.45
CA GLU A 51 -13.77 25.14 9.39
C GLU A 51 -12.27 25.43 9.33
N ASP A 52 -11.78 26.01 10.42
CA ASP A 52 -10.39 26.37 10.65
C ASP A 52 -9.53 25.09 10.71
N PHE A 53 -9.16 24.55 9.55
CA PHE A 53 -8.08 23.56 9.45
C PHE A 53 -6.80 24.30 9.09
N GLU A 54 -6.21 24.90 10.12
CA GLU A 54 -4.88 25.49 10.07
C GLU A 54 -3.87 24.36 9.82
N PRO A 55 -3.13 24.34 8.69
CA PRO A 55 -2.02 23.43 8.55
C PRO A 55 -0.97 23.84 9.59
N PRO A 56 -0.43 22.92 10.41
CA PRO A 56 0.60 23.27 11.38
C PRO A 56 1.82 23.79 10.61
N LYS A 57 2.00 25.11 10.63
CA LYS A 57 3.24 25.80 10.26
C LYS A 57 4.27 25.47 11.32
N LEU A 58 4.96 24.34 11.16
CA LEU A 58 6.23 24.14 11.84
C LEU A 58 7.30 24.92 11.09
N CYS A 59 7.60 26.08 11.65
CA CYS A 59 8.78 26.88 11.37
C CYS A 59 10.04 26.01 11.55
N LEU A 60 10.85 25.85 10.50
CA LEU A 60 12.27 25.57 10.68
C LEU A 60 13.12 26.64 9.99
N THR A 61 14.00 27.16 10.84
CA THR A 61 14.83 28.33 10.70
C THR A 61 15.84 28.22 9.58
N LYS A 62 15.90 29.25 8.74
CA LYS A 62 17.05 29.58 7.88
C LYS A 62 18.32 29.71 8.72
N LYS A 63 19.17 28.69 8.77
CA LYS A 63 20.62 28.84 8.95
C LYS A 63 21.33 27.52 8.64
N ASN A 64 22.36 27.63 7.80
CA ASN A 64 23.29 26.60 7.32
C ASN A 64 22.95 26.01 5.94
N VAL A 65 22.88 26.90 4.95
CA VAL A 65 23.20 26.54 3.56
C VAL A 65 24.72 26.45 3.46
N SER A 66 25.29 25.29 3.75
CA SER A 66 26.63 24.95 3.27
C SER A 66 26.53 23.63 2.51
N LYS A 67 26.61 23.75 1.19
CA LYS A 67 26.32 22.78 0.12
C LYS A 67 24.83 22.49 -0.07
N ALA A 68 24.20 23.33 -0.89
CA ALA A 68 22.99 22.90 -1.59
C ALA A 68 23.41 21.77 -2.55
N MET A 69 23.22 20.52 -2.13
CA MET A 69 23.29 19.38 -3.05
C MET A 69 22.18 19.53 -4.08
N THR A 70 22.46 19.10 -5.30
CA THR A 70 21.43 19.05 -6.35
C THR A 70 20.39 17.98 -6.02
N ASP A 71 19.18 18.10 -6.57
CA ASP A 71 18.07 17.16 -6.32
C ASP A 71 18.47 15.73 -6.70
N ASP A 72 19.23 15.60 -7.79
CA ASP A 72 19.79 14.34 -8.25
C ASP A 72 20.78 13.76 -7.23
N GLU A 73 21.70 14.57 -6.70
CA GLU A 73 22.64 14.17 -5.65
C GLU A 73 21.92 13.71 -4.38
N ILE A 74 20.85 14.41 -4.00
CA ILE A 74 20.03 14.04 -2.83
C ILE A 74 19.34 12.70 -3.08
N SER A 75 18.76 12.50 -4.27
CA SER A 75 18.06 11.25 -4.59
C SER A 75 19.02 10.06 -4.59
N ALA A 76 20.24 10.25 -5.10
CA ALA A 76 21.27 9.23 -5.10
C ALA A 76 21.74 8.90 -3.68
N ALA A 77 22.06 9.92 -2.88
CA ALA A 77 22.46 9.74 -1.49
C ALA A 77 21.35 9.07 -0.66
N PHE A 78 20.10 9.47 -0.89
CA PHE A 78 18.94 8.87 -0.24
C PHE A 78 18.76 7.40 -0.65
N ALA A 79 18.88 7.07 -1.94
CA ALA A 79 18.73 5.71 -2.43
C ALA A 79 19.76 4.76 -1.79
N GLU A 80 21.01 5.19 -1.65
CA GLU A 80 22.04 4.42 -0.96
C GLU A 80 21.73 4.22 0.53
N PHE A 81 21.32 5.28 1.22
CA PHE A 81 20.92 5.23 2.62
C PHE A 81 19.71 4.31 2.84
N TYR A 82 18.68 4.48 2.04
CA TYR A 82 17.45 3.71 2.07
C TYR A 82 17.75 2.23 1.87
N LEU A 83 18.52 1.88 0.83
CA LEU A 83 18.83 0.49 0.52
C LEU A 83 19.57 -0.18 1.67
N LYS A 84 20.59 0.48 2.25
CA LYS A 84 21.33 -0.05 3.41
C LYS A 84 20.41 -0.34 4.59
N ASN A 85 19.58 0.63 4.96
CA ASN A 85 18.66 0.47 6.10
C ASN A 85 17.63 -0.62 5.84
N VAL A 86 16.98 -0.61 4.68
CA VAL A 86 15.98 -1.61 4.30
C VAL A 86 16.58 -3.00 4.31
N THR A 87 17.77 -3.20 3.75
CA THR A 87 18.43 -4.53 3.78
C THR A 87 18.84 -4.97 5.18
N ASN A 88 19.14 -4.04 6.09
CA ASN A 88 19.44 -4.37 7.48
C ASN A 88 18.17 -4.74 8.26
N GLU A 89 17.09 -3.97 8.09
CA GLU A 89 15.82 -4.23 8.77
C GLU A 89 15.16 -5.52 8.29
N PHE A 90 15.30 -5.86 7.01
CA PHE A 90 14.80 -7.10 6.42
C PHE A 90 15.84 -8.22 6.38
N ALA A 91 16.94 -8.15 7.14
CA ALA A 91 18.02 -9.14 7.06
C ALA A 91 17.51 -10.58 7.31
N ASP A 92 16.69 -10.78 8.33
CA ASP A 92 16.12 -12.08 8.67
C ASP A 92 15.19 -12.62 7.55
N ASP A 93 14.37 -11.74 6.97
CA ASP A 93 13.46 -12.09 5.88
C ASP A 93 14.22 -12.40 4.58
N LEU A 94 15.30 -11.67 4.30
CA LEU A 94 16.18 -11.91 3.17
C LEU A 94 16.93 -13.25 3.32
N ASP A 95 17.34 -13.60 4.54
CA ASP A 95 17.94 -14.90 4.83
C ASP A 95 16.91 -16.04 4.69
N GLN A 96 15.66 -15.84 5.11
CA GLN A 96 14.60 -16.82 4.86
C GLN A 96 14.33 -17.00 3.37
N LEU A 97 14.20 -15.90 2.62
CA LEU A 97 13.99 -15.91 1.19
C LEU A 97 15.13 -16.64 0.48
N ARG A 98 16.38 -16.43 0.91
CA ARG A 98 17.55 -17.13 0.35
C ARG A 98 17.53 -18.64 0.60
N ASN A 99 16.97 -19.08 1.72
CA ASN A 99 16.86 -20.50 2.06
C ASN A 99 15.61 -21.17 1.44
N ALA A 100 14.73 -20.42 0.79
CA ALA A 100 13.55 -20.96 0.14
C ALA A 100 13.93 -21.71 -1.15
N ASP A 101 13.26 -22.84 -1.40
CA ASP A 101 13.55 -23.73 -2.54
C ASP A 101 13.29 -23.08 -3.91
N ASP A 102 12.48 -22.01 -3.95
CA ASP A 102 12.07 -21.31 -5.16
C ASP A 102 12.88 -20.04 -5.47
N PHE A 103 13.73 -19.59 -4.55
CA PHE A 103 14.59 -18.43 -4.78
C PHE A 103 15.81 -18.80 -5.61
N LYS A 104 15.88 -18.26 -6.83
CA LYS A 104 16.92 -18.56 -7.82
C LYS A 104 17.76 -17.33 -8.15
N GLU A 105 18.88 -17.54 -8.83
CA GLU A 105 19.74 -16.45 -9.31
C GLU A 105 18.97 -15.45 -10.18
N ASP A 106 18.00 -15.93 -10.98
CA ASP A 106 17.13 -15.10 -11.82
C ASP A 106 16.18 -14.19 -11.02
N SER A 107 15.89 -14.50 -9.75
CA SER A 107 15.05 -13.67 -8.88
C SER A 107 15.82 -12.56 -8.16
N ILE A 108 17.16 -12.58 -8.15
CA ILE A 108 17.98 -11.55 -7.51
C ILE A 108 17.76 -10.17 -8.16
N PRO A 109 17.76 -10.01 -9.49
CA PRO A 109 17.48 -8.72 -10.12
C PRO A 109 16.07 -8.20 -9.79
N VAL A 110 15.09 -9.09 -9.69
CA VAL A 110 13.72 -8.73 -9.33
C VAL A 110 13.67 -8.20 -7.90
N LEU A 111 14.31 -8.89 -6.95
CA LEU A 111 14.41 -8.46 -5.57
C LEU A 111 15.08 -7.08 -5.45
N ILE A 112 16.22 -6.87 -6.12
CA ILE A 112 16.93 -5.59 -6.12
C ILE A 112 16.04 -4.49 -6.68
N SER A 113 15.35 -4.74 -7.81
CA SER A 113 14.47 -3.75 -8.43
C SER A 113 13.29 -3.39 -7.55
N ALA A 114 12.70 -4.36 -6.83
CA ALA A 114 11.59 -4.13 -5.91
C ALA A 114 12.03 -3.30 -4.70
N LEU A 115 13.19 -3.60 -4.12
CA LEU A 115 13.76 -2.81 -3.02
C LEU A 115 14.08 -1.39 -3.48
N GLN A 116 14.72 -1.22 -4.64
CA GLN A 116 15.01 0.10 -5.18
C GLN A 116 13.74 0.89 -5.51
N GLN A 117 12.69 0.23 -6.01
CA GLN A 117 11.41 0.88 -6.28
C GLN A 117 10.78 1.47 -5.01
N GLY A 118 11.08 0.95 -3.82
CA GLY A 118 10.65 1.53 -2.56
C GLY A 118 11.08 2.98 -2.35
N THR A 119 12.14 3.46 -3.02
CA THR A 119 12.57 4.87 -2.93
C THR A 119 11.55 5.84 -3.54
N SER A 120 10.72 5.39 -4.50
CA SER A 120 9.72 6.25 -5.15
C SER A 120 8.57 6.64 -4.22
N LEU A 121 8.46 6.01 -3.05
CA LEU A 121 7.46 6.35 -2.04
C LEU A 121 7.78 7.66 -1.31
N PHE A 122 9.00 8.17 -1.43
CA PHE A 122 9.46 9.38 -0.75
C PHE A 122 9.57 10.53 -1.74
N SER A 123 8.97 11.66 -1.41
CA SER A 123 9.13 12.91 -2.17
C SER A 123 10.53 13.48 -2.00
N ILE A 124 10.99 14.30 -2.95
CA ILE A 124 12.32 14.94 -2.91
C ILE A 124 12.53 15.75 -1.62
N GLU A 125 11.47 16.36 -1.09
CA GLU A 125 11.52 17.11 0.17
C GLU A 125 11.78 16.21 1.39
N GLU A 126 11.21 15.01 1.41
CA GLU A 126 11.45 14.01 2.46
C GLU A 126 12.84 13.40 2.33
N GLN A 127 13.25 13.06 1.11
CA GLN A 127 14.59 12.56 0.83
C GLN A 127 15.65 13.55 1.32
N ARG A 128 15.49 14.84 1.02
CA ARG A 128 16.35 15.93 1.53
C ARG A 128 16.45 15.92 3.05
N ARG A 129 15.31 15.83 3.73
CA ARG A 129 15.26 15.86 5.20
C ARG A 129 16.01 14.69 5.82
N ILE A 130 15.85 13.49 5.23
CA ILE A 130 16.49 12.27 5.71
C ILE A 130 17.99 12.33 5.47
N VAL A 131 18.44 12.71 4.27
CA VAL A 131 19.86 12.84 3.94
C VAL A 131 20.57 13.88 4.81
N MET A 132 19.92 15.02 5.07
CA MET A 132 20.47 16.04 5.98
C MET A 132 20.56 15.54 7.43
N ALA A 133 19.55 14.81 7.90
CA ALA A 133 19.57 14.24 9.25
C ALA A 133 20.64 13.16 9.41
N ASP A 134 20.83 12.31 8.39
CA ASP A 134 21.87 11.27 8.39
C ASP A 134 23.28 11.87 8.45
N GLN A 135 23.54 12.93 7.68
CA GLN A 135 24.78 13.70 7.74
C GLN A 135 25.03 14.31 9.13
N GLU A 136 23.99 14.83 9.78
CA GLU A 136 24.12 15.37 11.14
C GLU A 136 24.43 14.28 12.19
N ILE A 137 23.91 13.06 12.01
CA ILE A 137 24.19 11.92 12.91
C ILE A 137 25.63 11.43 12.74
N GLU A 138 26.12 11.34 11.50
CA GLU A 138 27.51 10.97 11.19
C GLU A 138 28.50 11.97 11.79
N GLU A 139 28.23 13.27 11.69
CA GLU A 139 29.09 14.32 12.26
C GLU A 139 29.19 14.26 13.79
N LYS A 140 28.13 13.83 14.48
CA LYS A 140 28.10 13.69 15.95
C LYS A 140 28.75 12.43 16.49
N LYS A 141 28.96 11.40 15.66
CA LYS A 141 29.65 10.16 16.04
C LYS A 141 31.18 10.26 15.94
N LYS A 142 31.71 11.35 15.37
CA LYS A 142 33.13 11.60 15.15
C LYS A 142 33.75 12.43 16.26
#